data_AF-A0A178D495-F1
#
_entry.id   AF-A0A178D495-F1
#
_cell.length_a   1.000
_cell.length_b   1.000
_cell.length_c   1.000
_cell.angle_alpha   90.00
_cell.angle_beta   90.00
_cell.angle_gamma   90.00
#
_symmetry.space_group_name_H-M   'P 1'
#
loop_
_entity.id
_entity.type
_entity.pdbx_description
1 polymer ?
#
loop_
_entity_poly.entity_id
_entity_poly.type
_entity_poly.pdbx_seq_one_letter_code
_entity_poly.pdbx_strand_id
1 'polypeptide(L)'
;MVVVADLTVVALKEASPVPQLSSRMDFLPERGASSRCLELTFSSLYSHGPGDVAILDVKNRDLENEIEKTVLKPSASDPRLPVRPGFGTQGYRILLYANYMHLDWGNVTFYRYALDFAVQGTPGRQIKKKDKQRLVTLLIEENFAQNRSGIVTDFTSLIISNTQLNQQSYDVVYRREGEDTPVATARRYRIRLVPDGANTASELLTYLTSTNPNEVCPSKDRTIQALNIVMGHNPRSSSRVASIGSNKHYPKWPLEADRASLGAGLTVIRGFFVSVRPATGRILVNVQVKCSPFYNHGPLVNLIQDFRASRDPKKQELHRFLKRLTVHTTHTSPRKDGQPIPLPRVICGLATKKDGKSLPHPPRVLEFGAGAQQIQFWLDREGKYITVFDFFRQTYTKEISKQSPALSNISHYASRKQQDSKNRTAVVLGESMRCRPYLNNLMSQEDIFIIQTTLTDAWSCLCKTTREAGLRVLRSTSIHSQSNNSHGRLVLSL
;
A
#
# COMPACT_ATOMS: atom_id res chain seq x y z
N MET A 1 25.36 6.05 -8.16
CA MET A 1 24.43 5.54 -9.22
C MET A 1 24.58 4.02 -9.30
N VAL A 2 23.69 3.31 -10.01
CA VAL A 2 23.77 1.85 -10.20
C VAL A 2 23.48 1.48 -11.66
N VAL A 3 24.14 0.45 -12.17
CA VAL A 3 24.04 -0.02 -13.56
C VAL A 3 22.83 -0.93 -13.75
N VAL A 4 22.08 -0.70 -14.83
CA VAL A 4 20.84 -1.42 -15.19
C VAL A 4 21.02 -2.94 -15.29
N ALA A 5 22.16 -3.38 -15.82
CA ALA A 5 22.51 -4.80 -15.95
C ALA A 5 22.55 -5.56 -14.60
N ASP A 6 22.81 -4.85 -13.50
CA ASP A 6 22.89 -5.44 -12.16
C ASP A 6 21.62 -5.23 -11.32
N LEU A 7 20.48 -4.99 -11.97
CA LEU A 7 19.18 -4.77 -11.34
C LEU A 7 18.15 -5.82 -11.76
N THR A 8 17.48 -6.40 -10.78
CA THR A 8 16.33 -7.31 -10.97
C THR A 8 15.06 -6.65 -10.42
N VAL A 9 13.95 -6.73 -11.13
CA VAL A 9 12.64 -6.21 -10.68
C VAL A 9 12.16 -6.99 -9.46
N VAL A 10 11.65 -6.33 -8.42
CA VAL A 10 11.05 -7.05 -7.27
C VAL A 10 9.74 -7.71 -7.70
N ALA A 11 9.58 -9.00 -7.40
CA ALA A 11 8.38 -9.78 -7.71
C ALA A 11 7.10 -9.08 -7.22
N LEU A 12 6.11 -9.01 -8.12
CA LEU A 12 4.83 -8.31 -7.97
C LEU A 12 4.92 -6.86 -7.46
N LYS A 13 5.55 -6.01 -8.26
CA LYS A 13 5.27 -4.58 -8.23
C LYS A 13 4.04 -4.26 -9.09
N GLU A 14 2.95 -3.81 -8.47
CA GLU A 14 1.78 -3.26 -9.18
C GLU A 14 2.17 -1.99 -9.95
N ALA A 15 1.74 -1.91 -11.21
CA ALA A 15 1.91 -0.74 -12.06
C ALA A 15 0.84 0.30 -11.73
N SER A 16 1.27 1.47 -11.25
CA SER A 16 0.36 2.58 -11.02
C SER A 16 -0.15 3.14 -12.36
N PRO A 17 -1.44 3.51 -12.48
CA PRO A 17 -1.95 4.12 -13.70
C PRO A 17 -1.19 5.41 -14.00
N VAL A 18 -0.58 5.47 -15.20
CA VAL A 18 0.04 6.69 -15.70
C VAL A 18 -1.08 7.67 -16.05
N PRO A 19 -1.07 8.92 -15.57
CA PRO A 19 -2.13 9.88 -15.88
C PRO A 19 -2.15 10.18 -17.39
N GLN A 20 -3.31 9.93 -18.00
CA GLN A 20 -3.65 10.19 -19.41
C GLN A 20 -2.70 9.59 -20.46
N LEU A 21 -2.99 8.35 -20.86
CA LEU A 21 -2.78 7.89 -22.25
C LEU A 21 -4.09 8.09 -23.01
N SER A 22 -4.22 9.27 -23.64
CA SER A 22 -5.37 9.59 -24.50
C SER A 22 -5.20 8.94 -25.87
N SER A 23 -5.81 7.77 -26.05
CA SER A 23 -5.98 7.12 -27.36
C SER A 23 -7.13 6.12 -27.27
N ARG A 24 -8.12 6.22 -28.17
CA ARG A 24 -9.01 5.09 -28.45
C ARG A 24 -8.15 3.90 -28.89
N MET A 25 -8.46 2.71 -28.37
CA MET A 25 -8.10 1.47 -29.06
C MET A 25 -9.27 1.15 -29.99
N ASP A 26 -9.27 1.79 -31.15
CA ASP A 26 -10.18 1.43 -32.24
C ASP A 26 -9.72 0.08 -32.80
N PHE A 27 -10.48 -0.98 -32.51
CA PHE A 27 -10.19 -2.33 -33.00
C PHE A 27 -10.48 -2.40 -34.51
N LEU A 28 -9.43 -2.34 -35.32
CA LEU A 28 -9.53 -2.59 -36.76
C LEU A 28 -9.74 -4.09 -37.01
N PRO A 29 -10.75 -4.50 -37.80
CA PRO A 29 -10.95 -5.88 -38.17
C PRO A 29 -10.07 -6.25 -39.38
N GLU A 30 -9.10 -7.15 -39.18
CA GLU A 30 -8.39 -7.76 -40.32
C GLU A 30 -9.35 -8.64 -41.14
N ARG A 31 -9.26 -8.53 -42.47
CA ARG A 31 -9.98 -9.40 -43.41
C ARG A 31 -9.01 -10.39 -44.04
N GLY A 32 -9.41 -11.66 -44.13
CA GLY A 32 -8.82 -12.60 -45.09
C GLY A 32 -7.75 -13.56 -44.55
N ALA A 33 -8.13 -14.43 -43.60
CA ALA A 33 -7.44 -15.70 -43.36
C ALA A 33 -8.42 -16.86 -43.58
N SER A 34 -7.97 -17.95 -44.21
CA SER A 34 -8.83 -19.03 -44.70
C SER A 34 -9.46 -19.86 -43.58
N SER A 35 -10.64 -20.43 -43.86
CA SER A 35 -11.47 -21.16 -42.91
C SER A 35 -10.86 -22.51 -42.47
N ARG A 36 -10.15 -22.49 -41.34
CA ARG A 36 -10.08 -23.62 -40.41
C ARG A 36 -10.34 -23.13 -38.99
N CYS A 37 -11.62 -23.15 -38.59
CA CYS A 37 -12.02 -22.90 -37.22
C CYS A 37 -11.54 -24.03 -36.30
N LEU A 38 -10.31 -23.91 -35.82
CA LEU A 38 -9.98 -24.42 -34.50
C LEU A 38 -10.69 -23.52 -33.49
N GLU A 39 -11.92 -23.89 -33.14
CA GLU A 39 -12.59 -23.38 -31.95
C GLU A 39 -11.81 -23.86 -30.71
N LEU A 40 -10.75 -23.13 -30.36
CA LEU A 40 -10.12 -23.23 -29.05
C LEU A 40 -11.14 -22.69 -28.04
N THR A 41 -11.95 -23.61 -27.51
CA THR A 41 -13.14 -23.32 -26.70
C THR A 41 -12.78 -22.57 -25.42
N PHE A 42 -12.84 -21.23 -25.50
CA PHE A 42 -12.68 -20.30 -24.37
C PHE A 42 -13.66 -20.55 -23.21
N SER A 43 -14.69 -21.38 -23.45
CA SER A 43 -15.73 -21.79 -22.51
C SER A 43 -15.21 -22.71 -21.39
N SER A 44 -14.43 -23.75 -21.71
CA SER A 44 -14.24 -24.89 -20.79
C SER A 44 -13.37 -24.59 -19.56
N LEU A 45 -12.42 -23.65 -19.66
CA LEU A 45 -11.50 -23.34 -18.55
C LEU A 45 -12.13 -22.47 -17.45
N TYR A 46 -13.28 -21.83 -17.72
CA TYR A 46 -14.00 -20.98 -16.77
C TYR A 46 -15.49 -21.35 -16.62
N SER A 47 -16.00 -22.32 -17.39
CA SER A 47 -17.26 -22.97 -17.09
C SER A 47 -17.12 -23.81 -15.82
N HIS A 48 -17.38 -23.21 -14.67
CA HIS A 48 -18.09 -23.96 -13.63
C HIS A 48 -19.42 -24.45 -14.24
N GLY A 49 -19.95 -25.57 -13.76
CA GLY A 49 -21.31 -25.98 -14.14
C GLY A 49 -22.34 -24.89 -13.78
N PRO A 50 -23.58 -24.97 -14.28
CA PRO A 50 -24.66 -24.27 -13.60
C PRO A 50 -24.59 -24.64 -12.12
N GLY A 51 -24.47 -23.63 -11.26
CA GLY A 51 -24.54 -23.87 -9.81
C GLY A 51 -25.93 -24.39 -9.43
N ASP A 52 -26.09 -24.74 -8.16
CA ASP A 52 -27.39 -25.11 -7.62
C ASP A 52 -28.46 -24.04 -7.93
N VAL A 53 -29.74 -24.42 -7.87
CA VAL A 53 -30.82 -23.44 -8.02
C VAL A 53 -30.83 -22.52 -6.81
N ALA A 54 -30.90 -21.20 -7.02
CA ALA A 54 -30.91 -20.20 -5.96
C ALA A 54 -32.11 -20.39 -5.01
N ILE A 55 -31.85 -20.86 -3.79
CA ILE A 55 -32.89 -21.02 -2.75
C ILE A 55 -33.16 -19.67 -2.09
N LEU A 56 -34.44 -19.28 -2.00
CA LEU A 56 -34.86 -18.09 -1.26
C LEU A 56 -34.61 -18.27 0.25
N ASP A 57 -33.87 -17.35 0.84
CA ASP A 57 -33.62 -17.30 2.28
C ASP A 57 -34.85 -16.79 3.04
N VAL A 58 -35.80 -17.70 3.27
CA VAL A 58 -37.07 -17.44 3.98
C VAL A 58 -36.82 -16.82 5.36
N LYS A 59 -35.81 -17.30 6.10
CA LYS A 59 -35.50 -16.82 7.46
C LYS A 59 -35.10 -15.35 7.46
N ASN A 60 -34.19 -14.95 6.56
CA ASN A 60 -33.77 -13.56 6.47
C ASN A 60 -34.87 -12.64 5.88
N ARG A 61 -35.68 -13.13 4.93
CA ARG A 61 -36.87 -12.40 4.44
C ARG A 61 -37.85 -12.11 5.58
N ASP A 62 -38.12 -13.09 6.42
CA ASP A 62 -39.10 -12.96 7.49
C ASP A 62 -38.58 -12.08 8.63
N LEU A 63 -37.26 -12.11 8.90
CA LEU A 63 -36.60 -11.12 9.74
C LEU A 63 -36.66 -9.69 9.16
N GLU A 64 -36.45 -9.51 7.85
CA GLU A 64 -36.57 -8.21 7.18
C GLU A 64 -38.00 -7.65 7.29
N ASN A 65 -39.03 -8.49 7.16
CA ASN A 65 -40.42 -8.13 7.39
C ASN A 65 -40.68 -7.66 8.84
N GLU A 66 -40.11 -8.34 9.85
CA GLU A 66 -40.27 -7.89 11.25
C GLU A 66 -39.49 -6.61 11.55
N ILE A 67 -38.29 -6.44 11.01
CA ILE A 67 -37.49 -5.21 11.12
C ILE A 67 -38.26 -4.02 10.50
N GLU A 68 -38.94 -4.21 9.38
CA GLU A 68 -39.81 -3.17 8.80
C GLU A 68 -41.00 -2.81 9.71
N LYS A 69 -41.61 -3.80 10.37
CA LYS A 69 -42.72 -3.58 11.32
C LYS A 69 -42.30 -2.93 12.63
N THR A 70 -41.05 -3.05 13.07
CA THR A 70 -40.61 -2.74 14.45
C THR A 70 -39.50 -1.70 14.55
N VAL A 71 -38.51 -1.73 13.64
CA VAL A 71 -37.30 -0.90 13.68
C VAL A 71 -37.37 0.27 12.70
N LEU A 72 -37.94 0.08 11.51
CA LEU A 72 -37.95 1.12 10.46
C LEU A 72 -39.08 2.14 10.59
N LYS A 73 -39.97 2.00 11.59
CA LYS A 73 -41.00 2.99 11.91
C LYS A 73 -40.36 4.27 12.46
N PRO A 74 -40.91 5.48 12.16
CA PRO A 74 -40.36 6.74 12.65
C PRO A 74 -40.33 6.81 14.18
N SER A 75 -39.14 6.77 14.77
CA SER A 75 -38.90 7.13 16.17
C SER A 75 -38.65 8.63 16.30
N ALA A 76 -38.97 9.22 17.45
CA ALA A 76 -38.84 10.67 17.69
C ALA A 76 -37.39 11.16 17.91
N SER A 77 -36.40 10.27 17.80
CA SER A 77 -34.98 10.58 17.94
C SER A 77 -34.36 10.92 16.58
N ASP A 78 -33.84 12.13 16.40
CA ASP A 78 -33.10 12.54 15.21
C ASP A 78 -31.80 11.72 15.05
N PRO A 79 -31.69 10.84 14.03
CA PRO A 79 -30.57 9.93 13.90
C PRO A 79 -29.45 10.58 13.09
N ARG A 80 -28.20 10.46 13.55
CA ARG A 80 -27.01 11.05 12.90
C ARG A 80 -26.82 10.66 11.43
N LEU A 81 -27.48 9.61 10.96
CA LEU A 81 -27.64 9.24 9.56
C LEU A 81 -29.10 8.79 9.36
N PRO A 82 -29.73 9.06 8.19
CA PRO A 82 -31.11 8.66 7.94
C PRO A 82 -31.28 7.14 7.99
N VAL A 83 -32.31 6.70 8.70
CA VAL A 83 -32.73 5.29 8.75
C VAL A 83 -33.37 4.90 7.41
N ARG A 84 -33.30 3.61 7.05
CA ARG A 84 -34.01 3.05 5.89
C ARG A 84 -35.52 3.28 6.08
N PRO A 85 -36.24 3.91 5.14
CA PRO A 85 -37.68 4.16 5.29
C PRO A 85 -38.55 2.91 5.04
N GLY A 86 -37.98 1.85 4.45
CA GLY A 86 -38.63 0.58 4.15
C GLY A 86 -37.87 -0.25 3.12
N PHE A 87 -38.49 -1.33 2.67
CA PHE A 87 -38.05 -2.19 1.57
C PHE A 87 -38.87 -1.93 0.29
N GLY A 88 -38.26 -2.15 -0.87
CA GLY A 88 -38.91 -1.91 -2.16
C GLY A 88 -39.88 -3.03 -2.54
N THR A 89 -41.14 -2.69 -2.79
CA THR A 89 -42.21 -3.66 -3.11
C THR A 89 -42.60 -3.70 -4.59
N GLN A 90 -42.15 -2.74 -5.41
CA GLN A 90 -42.47 -2.64 -6.83
C GLN A 90 -41.57 -3.53 -7.70
N GLY A 91 -42.10 -3.97 -8.85
CA GLY A 91 -41.39 -4.77 -9.84
C GLY A 91 -41.53 -6.28 -9.65
N TYR A 92 -41.01 -7.05 -10.62
CA TYR A 92 -41.04 -8.51 -10.58
C TYR A 92 -39.94 -9.05 -9.67
N ARG A 93 -40.29 -10.02 -8.81
CA ARG A 93 -39.34 -10.69 -7.92
C ARG A 93 -38.46 -11.65 -8.74
N ILE A 94 -37.15 -11.51 -8.59
CA ILE A 94 -36.14 -12.35 -9.25
C ILE A 94 -35.18 -12.93 -8.21
N LEU A 95 -34.69 -14.14 -8.47
CA LEU A 95 -33.64 -14.79 -7.67
C LEU A 95 -32.27 -14.46 -8.27
N LEU A 96 -31.31 -14.10 -7.41
CA LEU A 96 -29.99 -13.62 -7.82
C LEU A 96 -28.89 -14.21 -6.95
N TYR A 97 -27.76 -14.52 -7.57
CA TYR A 97 -26.51 -14.80 -6.86
C TYR A 97 -25.71 -13.52 -6.62
N ALA A 98 -25.29 -13.31 -5.38
CA ALA A 98 -24.32 -12.28 -5.00
C ALA A 98 -22.99 -12.95 -4.62
N ASN A 99 -21.87 -12.24 -4.84
CA ASN A 99 -20.52 -12.72 -4.51
C ASN A 99 -20.18 -12.61 -3.00
N TYR A 100 -21.16 -12.92 -2.15
CA TYR A 100 -21.14 -12.75 -0.70
C TYR A 100 -21.41 -14.11 -0.04
N MET A 101 -20.40 -14.64 0.64
CA MET A 101 -20.46 -15.93 1.35
C MET A 101 -20.90 -15.71 2.80
N HIS A 102 -21.71 -16.61 3.36
CA HIS A 102 -22.06 -16.55 4.78
C HIS A 102 -20.86 -16.85 5.67
N LEU A 103 -20.67 -16.09 6.75
CA LEU A 103 -19.63 -16.33 7.76
C LEU A 103 -20.28 -16.76 9.07
N ASP A 104 -20.29 -18.06 9.32
CA ASP A 104 -20.40 -18.57 10.69
C ASP A 104 -19.06 -18.35 11.42
N TRP A 105 -19.13 -18.15 12.73
CA TRP A 105 -18.01 -17.83 13.60
C TRP A 105 -18.09 -18.53 14.97
N GLY A 106 -19.27 -19.04 15.34
CA GLY A 106 -19.55 -19.49 16.71
C GLY A 106 -19.24 -18.44 17.79
N ASN A 107 -19.07 -18.90 19.03
CA ASN A 107 -18.89 -18.06 20.21
C ASN A 107 -17.41 -17.76 20.54
N VAL A 108 -16.56 -17.52 19.53
CA VAL A 108 -15.13 -17.23 19.75
C VAL A 108 -14.92 -15.77 20.15
N THR A 109 -14.52 -15.56 21.40
CA THR A 109 -13.99 -14.28 21.92
C THR A 109 -12.64 -13.96 21.29
N PHE A 110 -12.45 -12.71 20.87
CA PHE A 110 -11.16 -12.20 20.40
C PHE A 110 -10.65 -11.06 21.28
N TYR A 111 -9.51 -11.29 21.92
CA TYR A 111 -8.78 -10.30 22.74
C TYR A 111 -7.94 -9.42 21.81
N ARG A 112 -8.09 -8.09 21.92
CA ARG A 112 -7.44 -7.10 21.07
C ARG A 112 -6.31 -6.39 21.82
N TYR A 113 -5.17 -6.22 21.16
CA TYR A 113 -3.99 -5.55 21.69
C TYR A 113 -3.46 -4.54 20.68
N ALA A 114 -3.61 -3.25 21.00
CA ALA A 114 -2.94 -2.17 20.29
C ALA A 114 -1.42 -2.24 20.55
N LEU A 115 -0.64 -2.00 19.50
CA LEU A 115 0.81 -2.07 19.52
C LEU A 115 1.42 -0.67 19.50
N ASP A 116 1.99 -0.27 20.63
CA ASP A 116 2.83 0.90 20.74
C ASP A 116 4.31 0.53 20.50
N PHE A 117 5.08 1.37 19.82
CA PHE A 117 6.43 1.08 19.35
C PHE A 117 7.40 2.23 19.67
N ALA A 118 8.33 2.01 20.59
CA ALA A 118 9.44 2.91 20.86
C ALA A 118 10.75 2.38 20.24
N VAL A 119 11.60 3.31 19.77
CA VAL A 119 12.98 2.99 19.37
C VAL A 119 13.89 3.24 20.56
N GLN A 120 14.62 2.22 21.02
CA GLN A 120 15.53 2.40 22.15
C GLN A 120 16.58 3.49 21.83
N GLY A 121 16.84 4.38 22.80
CA GLY A 121 17.75 5.52 22.64
C GLY A 121 17.29 6.64 21.69
N THR A 122 16.15 6.52 20.99
CA THR A 122 15.58 7.62 20.17
C THR A 122 14.05 7.71 20.26
N PRO A 123 13.51 8.29 21.36
CA PRO A 123 12.08 8.58 21.52
C PRO A 123 11.50 9.40 20.36
N GLY A 124 10.18 9.29 20.13
CA GLY A 124 9.44 10.03 19.09
C GLY A 124 9.80 9.66 17.63
N ARG A 125 10.81 8.81 17.41
CA ARG A 125 11.29 8.47 16.07
C ARG A 125 10.27 7.66 15.27
N GLN A 126 9.62 8.28 14.29
CA GLN A 126 8.71 7.60 13.36
C GLN A 126 9.33 6.36 12.69
N ILE A 127 8.65 5.22 12.83
CA ILE A 127 9.00 3.91 12.27
C ILE A 127 8.19 3.70 10.99
N LYS A 128 8.82 3.21 9.90
CA LYS A 128 8.12 3.02 8.62
C LYS A 128 7.18 1.81 8.68
N LYS A 129 6.12 1.81 7.88
CA LYS A 129 5.15 0.70 7.79
C LYS A 129 5.82 -0.68 7.56
N LYS A 130 6.79 -0.78 6.63
CA LYS A 130 7.53 -2.03 6.39
C LYS A 130 8.37 -2.46 7.58
N ASP A 131 9.02 -1.51 8.24
CA ASP A 131 9.86 -1.77 9.42
C ASP A 131 8.97 -2.29 10.57
N LYS A 132 7.79 -1.68 10.80
CA LYS A 132 6.76 -2.21 11.71
C LYS A 132 6.29 -3.62 11.33
N GLN A 133 6.03 -3.87 10.04
CA GLN A 133 5.59 -5.19 9.57
C GLN A 133 6.58 -6.30 9.93
N ARG A 134 7.90 -6.09 9.74
CA ARG A 134 8.90 -7.07 10.19
C ARG A 134 8.97 -7.16 11.72
N LEU A 135 8.88 -6.04 12.45
CA LEU A 135 8.89 -6.03 13.92
C LEU A 135 7.73 -6.83 14.54
N VAL A 136 6.51 -6.75 13.99
CA VAL A 136 5.39 -7.56 14.47
C VAL A 136 5.57 -9.04 14.15
N THR A 137 6.11 -9.38 12.98
CA THR A 137 6.45 -10.77 12.64
C THR A 137 7.51 -11.32 13.60
N LEU A 138 8.57 -10.55 13.91
CA LEU A 138 9.61 -10.92 14.87
C LEU A 138 9.05 -11.09 16.29
N LEU A 139 8.20 -10.15 16.75
CA LEU A 139 7.52 -10.24 18.04
C LEU A 139 6.78 -11.56 18.22
N ILE A 140 6.03 -11.98 17.19
CA ILE A 140 5.27 -13.25 17.20
C ILE A 140 6.21 -14.47 17.09
N GLU A 141 7.27 -14.39 16.28
CA GLU A 141 8.31 -15.43 16.16
C GLU A 141 9.06 -15.68 17.47
N GLU A 142 9.40 -14.61 18.20
CA GLU A 142 10.34 -14.65 19.32
C GLU A 142 9.65 -14.74 20.70
N ASN A 143 8.39 -14.30 20.82
CA ASN A 143 7.71 -14.18 22.12
C ASN A 143 6.33 -14.86 22.18
N PHE A 144 5.75 -15.28 21.06
CA PHE A 144 4.42 -15.89 21.00
C PHE A 144 4.37 -17.14 20.12
N ALA A 145 5.50 -17.84 19.94
CA ALA A 145 5.61 -19.01 19.07
C ALA A 145 4.59 -20.12 19.40
N GLN A 146 4.32 -20.36 20.69
CA GLN A 146 3.34 -21.35 21.17
C GLN A 146 1.89 -20.95 20.83
N ASN A 147 1.55 -19.67 20.95
CA ASN A 147 0.20 -19.13 20.65
C ASN A 147 0.01 -18.75 19.18
N ARG A 148 1.00 -18.98 18.30
CA ARG A 148 1.04 -18.46 16.92
C ARG A 148 -0.17 -18.84 16.07
N SER A 149 -0.77 -20.02 16.30
CA SER A 149 -2.00 -20.47 15.62
C SER A 149 -3.26 -19.70 16.04
N GLY A 150 -3.28 -19.19 17.27
CA GLY A 150 -4.36 -18.40 17.84
C GLY A 150 -4.24 -16.89 17.64
N ILE A 151 -3.13 -16.42 17.05
CA ILE A 151 -2.80 -15.00 16.88
C ILE A 151 -2.92 -14.58 15.41
N VAL A 152 -3.65 -13.48 15.19
CA VAL A 152 -3.69 -12.77 13.90
C VAL A 152 -3.37 -11.29 14.09
N THR A 153 -2.96 -10.61 13.02
CA THR A 153 -2.49 -9.23 13.10
C THR A 153 -2.65 -8.47 11.79
N ASP A 154 -2.85 -7.15 11.89
CA ASP A 154 -2.74 -6.22 10.78
C ASP A 154 -1.28 -5.97 10.34
N PHE A 155 -0.30 -6.50 11.08
CA PHE A 155 1.14 -6.29 10.96
C PHE A 155 1.60 -4.82 11.12
N THR A 156 0.83 -3.97 11.79
CA THR A 156 1.18 -2.54 11.95
C THR A 156 0.79 -1.89 13.27
N SER A 157 -0.29 -2.34 13.89
CA SER A 157 -1.01 -1.59 14.93
C SER A 157 -1.78 -2.48 15.91
N LEU A 158 -2.18 -3.68 15.50
CA LEU A 158 -3.07 -4.57 16.26
C LEU A 158 -2.58 -6.02 16.20
N ILE A 159 -2.47 -6.65 17.37
CA ILE A 159 -2.55 -8.10 17.54
C ILE A 159 -3.96 -8.44 18.04
N ILE A 160 -4.49 -9.55 17.56
CA ILE A 160 -5.76 -10.13 17.97
C ILE A 160 -5.50 -11.60 18.28
N SER A 161 -6.02 -12.09 19.40
CA SER A 161 -5.77 -13.45 19.90
C SER A 161 -7.05 -14.10 20.41
N ASN A 162 -7.18 -15.41 20.24
CA ASN A 162 -8.25 -16.21 20.84
C ASN A 162 -8.01 -16.50 22.34
N THR A 163 -6.78 -16.33 22.83
CA THR A 163 -6.41 -16.40 24.25
C THR A 163 -5.90 -15.05 24.75
N GLN A 164 -6.01 -14.77 26.05
CA GLN A 164 -5.34 -13.61 26.63
C GLN A 164 -3.81 -13.71 26.49
N LEU A 165 -3.16 -12.58 26.21
CA LEU A 165 -1.71 -12.43 26.11
C LEU A 165 -1.18 -11.55 27.24
N ASN A 166 0.07 -11.81 27.65
CA ASN A 166 0.73 -11.08 28.73
C ASN A 166 0.93 -9.59 28.36
N GLN A 167 0.39 -8.70 29.20
CA GLN A 167 0.26 -7.27 28.93
C GLN A 167 1.55 -6.49 29.27
N GLN A 168 2.64 -6.81 28.58
CA GLN A 168 3.97 -6.30 28.90
C GLN A 168 4.66 -5.58 27.72
N SER A 169 5.87 -5.08 28.01
CA SER A 169 6.80 -4.60 26.98
C SER A 169 7.72 -5.73 26.52
N TYR A 170 7.94 -5.82 25.22
CA TYR A 170 8.83 -6.78 24.58
C TYR A 170 9.94 -6.04 23.83
N ASP A 171 11.19 -6.41 24.05
CA ASP A 171 12.35 -5.81 23.37
C ASP A 171 12.77 -6.68 22.17
N VAL A 172 12.41 -6.23 20.97
CA VAL A 172 12.64 -6.93 19.70
C VAL A 172 13.87 -6.36 19.00
N VAL A 173 14.78 -7.23 18.55
CA VAL A 173 15.98 -6.84 17.80
C VAL A 173 15.68 -6.91 16.30
N TYR A 174 15.82 -5.79 15.58
CA TYR A 174 15.47 -5.74 14.16
C TYR A 174 16.46 -6.52 13.29
N ARG A 175 15.99 -7.64 12.72
CA ARG A 175 16.63 -8.41 11.65
C ARG A 175 15.70 -8.54 10.43
N ARG A 176 16.25 -8.59 9.22
CA ARG A 176 15.48 -8.66 7.96
C ARG A 176 14.82 -10.03 7.77
N GLU A 177 14.00 -10.12 6.73
CA GLU A 177 13.53 -11.40 6.20
C GLU A 177 14.73 -12.13 5.56
N GLY A 178 14.94 -13.40 5.92
CA GLY A 178 16.15 -14.17 5.55
C GLY A 178 17.42 -13.84 6.34
N GLU A 179 17.32 -13.07 7.44
CA GLU A 179 18.42 -12.76 8.36
C GLU A 179 18.16 -13.48 9.70
N ASP A 180 18.99 -14.50 9.99
CA ASP A 180 18.87 -15.33 11.19
C ASP A 180 19.43 -14.60 12.42
N THR A 181 20.72 -14.26 12.37
CA THR A 181 21.41 -13.48 13.41
C THR A 181 21.36 -11.98 13.08
N PRO A 182 20.91 -11.12 14.01
CA PRO A 182 20.98 -9.67 13.82
C PRO A 182 22.44 -9.20 13.67
N VAL A 183 22.68 -8.24 12.77
CA VAL A 183 23.97 -7.50 12.75
C VAL A 183 24.29 -6.94 14.14
N ALA A 184 25.56 -6.90 14.55
CA ALA A 184 25.99 -6.31 15.83
C ALA A 184 25.55 -4.85 16.08
N THR A 185 25.10 -4.14 15.03
CA THR A 185 24.60 -2.77 15.05
C THR A 185 23.08 -2.68 14.81
N ALA A 186 22.38 -3.81 14.93
CA ALA A 186 20.94 -3.92 14.80
C ALA A 186 20.23 -3.09 15.87
N ARG A 187 19.15 -2.43 15.46
CA ARG A 187 18.37 -1.56 16.35
C ARG A 187 17.41 -2.38 17.19
N ARG A 188 17.36 -2.05 18.48
CA ARG A 188 16.42 -2.62 19.45
C ARG A 188 15.17 -1.73 19.51
N TYR A 189 14.00 -2.36 19.52
CA TYR A 189 12.70 -1.72 19.54
C TYR A 189 11.89 -2.27 20.70
N ARG A 190 11.32 -1.39 21.52
CA ARG A 190 10.43 -1.78 22.62
C ARG A 190 8.99 -1.70 22.12
N ILE A 191 8.29 -2.83 22.10
CA ILE A 191 6.90 -2.93 21.67
C ILE A 191 6.05 -3.22 22.90
N ARG A 192 5.06 -2.37 23.19
CA ARG A 192 4.13 -2.56 24.31
C ARG A 192 2.79 -3.01 23.78
N LEU A 193 2.29 -4.13 24.31
CA LEU A 193 0.89 -4.54 24.11
C LEU A 193 0.02 -3.71 25.05
N VAL A 194 -0.92 -2.96 24.48
CA VAL A 194 -1.92 -2.17 25.21
C VAL A 194 -3.30 -2.80 24.92
N PRO A 195 -4.07 -3.23 25.93
CA PRO A 195 -5.40 -3.81 25.70
C PRO A 195 -6.34 -2.86 24.96
N ASP A 196 -7.05 -3.38 23.98
CA ASP A 196 -8.05 -2.68 23.16
C ASP A 196 -9.45 -3.35 23.27
N GLY A 197 -9.68 -3.94 24.45
CA GLY A 197 -10.87 -4.70 24.80
C GLY A 197 -10.89 -6.14 24.28
N ALA A 198 -11.98 -6.84 24.58
CA ALA A 198 -12.31 -8.15 24.07
C ALA A 198 -13.79 -8.14 23.68
N ASN A 199 -14.15 -8.83 22.59
CA ASN A 199 -15.51 -8.88 22.07
C ASN A 199 -15.71 -10.25 21.40
N THR A 200 -16.96 -10.60 21.14
CA THR A 200 -17.39 -11.79 20.38
C THR A 200 -17.94 -11.39 19.02
N ALA A 201 -18.05 -12.34 18.09
CA ALA A 201 -18.89 -12.13 16.90
C ALA A 201 -20.39 -12.22 17.25
N SER A 202 -20.72 -12.95 18.32
CA SER A 202 -22.09 -13.16 18.81
C SER A 202 -22.78 -11.85 19.18
N GLU A 203 -22.10 -10.90 19.83
CA GLU A 203 -22.62 -9.53 20.06
C GLU A 203 -23.07 -8.83 18.76
N LEU A 204 -22.25 -8.94 17.71
CA LEU A 204 -22.57 -8.35 16.41
C LEU A 204 -23.70 -9.11 15.74
N LEU A 205 -23.74 -10.44 15.86
CA LEU A 205 -24.83 -11.25 15.31
C LEU A 205 -26.17 -10.90 15.98
N THR A 206 -26.23 -10.86 17.32
CA THR A 206 -27.42 -10.43 18.09
C THR A 206 -27.92 -9.08 17.60
N TYR A 207 -27.04 -8.09 17.45
CA TYR A 207 -27.38 -6.77 16.92
C TYR A 207 -27.90 -6.81 15.47
N LEU A 208 -27.39 -7.70 14.62
CA LEU A 208 -27.86 -7.85 13.23
C LEU A 208 -29.16 -8.67 13.12
N THR A 209 -29.50 -9.47 14.13
CA THR A 209 -30.77 -10.22 14.24
C THR A 209 -31.86 -9.50 15.02
N SER A 210 -31.55 -8.40 15.72
CA SER A 210 -32.50 -7.77 16.64
C SER A 210 -33.59 -6.97 15.91
N THR A 211 -34.83 -7.13 16.37
CA THR A 211 -36.01 -6.35 15.99
C THR A 211 -36.30 -5.22 16.99
N ASN A 212 -35.41 -4.98 17.96
CA ASN A 212 -35.52 -3.89 18.92
C ASN A 212 -34.94 -2.59 18.31
N PRO A 213 -35.71 -1.50 18.14
CA PRO A 213 -35.19 -0.23 17.61
C PRO A 213 -34.12 0.42 18.52
N ASN A 214 -34.03 0.02 19.79
CA ASN A 214 -33.06 0.53 20.75
C ASN A 214 -31.81 -0.38 20.88
N GLU A 215 -31.65 -1.39 20.01
CA GLU A 215 -30.49 -2.28 20.04
C GLU A 215 -29.19 -1.54 19.70
N VAL A 216 -28.16 -1.67 20.54
CA VAL A 216 -26.87 -0.99 20.36
C VAL A 216 -25.70 -1.96 20.47
N CYS A 217 -24.74 -1.85 19.55
CA CYS A 217 -23.53 -2.65 19.52
C CYS A 217 -22.28 -1.75 19.58
N PRO A 218 -21.80 -1.35 20.78
CA PRO A 218 -20.59 -0.54 20.94
C PRO A 218 -19.30 -1.24 20.49
N SER A 219 -19.35 -2.57 20.27
CA SER A 219 -18.26 -3.37 19.72
C SER A 219 -18.27 -3.44 18.19
N LYS A 220 -19.37 -3.11 17.51
CA LYS A 220 -19.63 -3.26 16.06
C LYS A 220 -18.43 -3.02 15.16
N ASP A 221 -17.85 -1.82 15.18
CA ASP A 221 -16.73 -1.48 14.28
C ASP A 221 -15.42 -2.18 14.68
N ARG A 222 -15.19 -2.45 15.97
CA ARG A 222 -14.04 -3.24 16.46
C ARG A 222 -14.19 -4.71 16.08
N THR A 223 -15.41 -5.26 16.09
CA THR A 223 -15.73 -6.61 15.62
C THR A 223 -15.55 -6.71 14.11
N ILE A 224 -16.16 -5.82 13.32
CA ILE A 224 -16.01 -5.80 11.85
C ILE A 224 -14.54 -5.64 11.44
N GLN A 225 -13.77 -4.79 12.13
CA GLN A 225 -12.34 -4.65 11.91
C GLN A 225 -11.56 -5.92 12.28
N ALA A 226 -11.89 -6.56 13.41
CA ALA A 226 -11.24 -7.81 13.83
C ALA A 226 -11.45 -8.92 12.81
N LEU A 227 -12.69 -9.12 12.36
CA LEU A 227 -13.05 -10.12 11.34
C LEU A 227 -12.33 -9.84 10.00
N ASN A 228 -12.25 -8.57 9.56
CA ASN A 228 -11.46 -8.19 8.39
C ASN A 228 -9.95 -8.44 8.57
N ILE A 229 -9.40 -8.26 9.77
CA ILE A 229 -8.00 -8.59 10.09
C ILE A 229 -7.76 -10.10 10.02
N VAL A 230 -8.67 -10.93 10.56
CA VAL A 230 -8.55 -12.40 10.52
C VAL A 230 -8.56 -12.90 9.07
N MET A 231 -9.58 -12.53 8.29
CA MET A 231 -9.70 -12.93 6.88
C MET A 231 -8.52 -12.43 6.03
N GLY A 232 -7.99 -11.25 6.34
CA GLY A 232 -6.81 -10.70 5.69
C GLY A 232 -5.46 -11.24 6.18
N HIS A 233 -5.39 -12.00 7.29
CA HIS A 233 -4.12 -12.36 7.90
C HIS A 233 -3.35 -13.44 7.12
N ASN A 234 -3.99 -14.57 6.82
CA ASN A 234 -3.34 -15.70 6.11
C ASN A 234 -2.75 -15.31 4.73
N PRO A 235 -3.47 -14.63 3.81
CA PRO A 235 -2.89 -14.19 2.53
C PRO A 235 -1.85 -13.06 2.69
N ARG A 236 -1.65 -12.54 3.91
CA ARG A 236 -0.60 -11.56 4.24
C ARG A 236 0.61 -12.16 4.95
N SER A 237 0.47 -13.28 5.67
CA SER A 237 1.59 -14.07 6.20
C SER A 237 2.20 -15.01 5.16
N SER A 238 1.41 -15.45 4.18
CA SER A 238 1.87 -16.37 3.13
C SER A 238 2.94 -15.75 2.22
N SER A 239 4.12 -16.37 2.18
CA SER A 239 5.19 -16.01 1.23
C SER A 239 4.77 -16.17 -0.23
N ARG A 240 3.75 -16.99 -0.53
CA ARG A 240 3.23 -17.26 -1.88
C ARG A 240 2.38 -16.11 -2.47
N VAL A 241 1.94 -15.15 -1.65
CA VAL A 241 0.96 -14.11 -2.02
C VAL A 241 1.53 -12.70 -1.86
N ALA A 242 1.28 -11.81 -2.82
CA ALA A 242 1.44 -10.37 -2.66
C ALA A 242 0.11 -9.73 -2.25
N SER A 243 0.14 -8.96 -1.17
CA SER A 243 -1.04 -8.24 -0.66
C SER A 243 -0.91 -6.74 -0.89
N ILE A 244 -1.96 -6.13 -1.44
CA ILE A 244 -2.01 -4.72 -1.82
C ILE A 244 -3.12 -4.02 -1.01
N GLY A 245 -2.72 -3.01 -0.23
CA GLY A 245 -3.55 -2.50 0.85
C GLY A 245 -3.70 -3.54 1.96
N SER A 246 -4.91 -3.73 2.45
CA SER A 246 -5.27 -4.75 3.45
C SER A 246 -6.03 -5.95 2.88
N ASN A 247 -6.76 -5.75 1.77
CA ASN A 247 -7.84 -6.64 1.33
C ASN A 247 -7.69 -7.18 -0.11
N LYS A 248 -6.69 -6.74 -0.89
CA LYS A 248 -6.41 -7.28 -2.25
C LYS A 248 -5.22 -8.22 -2.21
N HIS A 249 -5.34 -9.39 -2.83
CA HIS A 249 -4.35 -10.46 -2.75
C HIS A 249 -4.14 -11.11 -4.12
N TYR A 250 -2.89 -11.32 -4.51
CA TYR A 250 -2.48 -11.85 -5.82
C TYR A 250 -1.37 -12.90 -5.64
N PRO A 251 -1.39 -14.05 -6.35
CA PRO A 251 -0.31 -15.04 -6.27
C PRO A 251 0.96 -14.46 -6.92
N LYS A 252 2.13 -14.53 -6.25
CA LYS A 252 3.40 -14.04 -6.87
C LYS A 252 3.92 -14.95 -7.99
N TRP A 253 3.40 -16.17 -8.04
CA TRP A 253 3.61 -17.18 -9.07
C TRP A 253 2.24 -17.56 -9.64
N PRO A 254 1.61 -16.70 -10.46
CA PRO A 254 0.32 -17.02 -11.08
C PRO A 254 0.47 -18.18 -12.07
N LEU A 255 -0.55 -19.01 -12.16
CA LEU A 255 -0.73 -19.97 -13.26
C LEU A 255 -0.96 -19.20 -14.58
N GLU A 256 -0.80 -19.86 -15.73
CA GLU A 256 -1.09 -19.22 -17.03
C GLU A 256 -2.55 -18.77 -17.12
N ALA A 257 -3.49 -19.54 -16.56
CA ALA A 257 -4.91 -19.18 -16.47
C ALA A 257 -5.22 -18.01 -15.49
N ASP A 258 -4.23 -17.54 -14.72
CA ASP A 258 -4.35 -16.39 -13.81
C ASP A 258 -3.60 -15.14 -14.32
N ARG A 259 -3.07 -15.15 -15.55
CA ARG A 259 -2.28 -14.04 -16.08
C ARG A 259 -2.44 -13.84 -17.59
N ALA A 260 -2.18 -12.62 -18.07
CA ALA A 260 -2.02 -12.35 -19.49
C ALA A 260 -0.98 -11.24 -19.72
N SER A 261 -0.23 -11.33 -20.80
CA SER A 261 0.67 -10.24 -21.20
C SER A 261 -0.13 -9.01 -21.61
N LEU A 262 0.31 -7.83 -21.17
CA LEU A 262 -0.17 -6.52 -21.67
C LEU A 262 0.82 -5.91 -22.67
N GLY A 263 1.89 -6.63 -23.02
CA GLY A 263 3.05 -6.09 -23.73
C GLY A 263 3.85 -5.08 -22.89
N ALA A 264 4.84 -4.43 -23.52
CA ALA A 264 5.62 -3.33 -22.93
C ALA A 264 6.25 -3.60 -21.54
N GLY A 265 6.53 -4.87 -21.20
CA GLY A 265 7.09 -5.25 -19.90
C GLY A 265 6.05 -5.40 -18.77
N LEU A 266 4.76 -5.47 -19.11
CA LEU A 266 3.65 -5.60 -18.17
C LEU A 266 2.85 -6.90 -18.37
N THR A 267 2.40 -7.46 -17.25
CA THR A 267 1.50 -8.63 -17.19
C THR A 267 0.31 -8.28 -16.28
N VAL A 268 -0.91 -8.50 -16.74
CA VAL A 268 -2.10 -8.45 -15.86
C VAL A 268 -2.19 -9.77 -15.10
N ILE A 269 -2.43 -9.70 -13.79
CA ILE A 269 -2.57 -10.88 -12.92
C ILE A 269 -3.93 -10.84 -12.23
N ARG A 270 -4.61 -11.98 -12.26
CA ARG A 270 -5.86 -12.26 -11.54
C ARG A 270 -5.56 -12.55 -10.07
N GLY A 271 -6.39 -12.00 -9.20
CA GLY A 271 -6.38 -12.20 -7.76
C GLY A 271 -7.75 -11.87 -7.19
N PHE A 272 -7.81 -11.66 -5.88
CA PHE A 272 -9.07 -11.46 -5.17
C PHE A 272 -9.04 -10.25 -4.24
N PHE A 273 -10.19 -9.63 -4.08
CA PHE A 273 -10.53 -8.72 -3.00
C PHE A 273 -11.46 -9.44 -2.02
N VAL A 274 -11.14 -9.42 -0.73
CA VAL A 274 -11.96 -10.01 0.34
C VAL A 274 -12.30 -8.96 1.38
N SER A 275 -13.56 -8.84 1.81
CA SER A 275 -13.93 -8.00 2.96
C SER A 275 -15.12 -8.56 3.73
N VAL A 276 -15.06 -8.54 5.07
CA VAL A 276 -16.19 -8.88 5.93
C VAL A 276 -17.14 -7.68 6.02
N ARG A 277 -18.45 -7.95 5.90
CA ARG A 277 -19.54 -6.97 5.90
C ARG A 277 -20.68 -7.44 6.81
N PRO A 278 -21.27 -6.56 7.64
CA PRO A 278 -22.54 -6.84 8.28
C PRO A 278 -23.69 -6.79 7.25
N ALA A 279 -24.72 -7.60 7.44
CA ALA A 279 -25.99 -7.57 6.71
C ALA A 279 -27.14 -7.95 7.66
N THR A 280 -28.40 -7.80 7.24
CA THR A 280 -29.56 -8.24 8.03
C THR A 280 -29.41 -9.71 8.42
N GLY A 281 -29.54 -10.02 9.71
CA GLY A 281 -29.49 -11.36 10.28
C GLY A 281 -28.15 -12.10 10.23
N ARG A 282 -27.09 -11.56 9.60
CA ARG A 282 -25.86 -12.32 9.34
C ARG A 282 -24.62 -11.50 9.00
N ILE A 283 -23.47 -12.15 9.16
CA ILE A 283 -22.17 -11.63 8.72
C ILE A 283 -21.81 -12.27 7.37
N LEU A 284 -21.30 -11.47 6.43
CA LEU A 284 -20.98 -11.90 5.07
C LEU A 284 -19.53 -11.59 4.69
N VAL A 285 -18.90 -12.48 3.92
CA VAL A 285 -17.61 -12.24 3.24
C VAL A 285 -17.87 -11.92 1.78
N ASN A 286 -17.67 -10.67 1.37
CA ASN A 286 -17.62 -10.29 -0.04
C ASN A 286 -16.28 -10.78 -0.62
N VAL A 287 -16.34 -11.63 -1.65
CA VAL A 287 -15.18 -12.15 -2.39
C VAL A 287 -15.30 -11.73 -3.85
N GLN A 288 -14.45 -10.79 -4.30
CA GLN A 288 -14.53 -10.25 -5.67
C GLN A 288 -13.22 -10.49 -6.43
N VAL A 289 -13.31 -11.09 -7.63
CA VAL A 289 -12.17 -11.21 -8.55
C VAL A 289 -11.64 -9.81 -8.92
N LYS A 290 -10.32 -9.65 -8.94
CA LYS A 290 -9.63 -8.44 -9.38
C LYS A 290 -8.46 -8.80 -10.29
N CYS A 291 -8.39 -8.13 -11.42
CA CYS A 291 -7.22 -8.14 -12.30
C CYS A 291 -6.48 -6.81 -12.12
N SER A 292 -5.15 -6.84 -11.98
CA SER A 292 -4.32 -5.63 -11.85
C SER A 292 -3.02 -5.79 -12.65
N PRO A 293 -2.48 -4.73 -13.28
CA PRO A 293 -1.22 -4.79 -14.02
C PRO A 293 -0.01 -4.82 -13.07
N PHE A 294 0.95 -5.67 -13.38
CA PHE A 294 2.23 -5.81 -12.69
C PHE A 294 3.39 -5.69 -13.68
N TYR A 295 4.55 -5.21 -13.22
CA TYR A 295 5.79 -5.27 -13.99
C TYR A 295 6.28 -6.72 -14.09
N ASN A 296 6.76 -7.11 -15.28
CA ASN A 296 7.39 -8.41 -15.50
C ASN A 296 8.58 -8.60 -14.53
N HIS A 297 8.64 -9.76 -13.88
CA HIS A 297 9.75 -10.12 -13.00
C HIS A 297 10.94 -10.62 -13.84
N GLY A 298 12.13 -10.05 -13.62
CA GLY A 298 13.35 -10.44 -14.32
C GLY A 298 14.43 -9.35 -14.26
N PRO A 299 15.48 -9.47 -15.08
CA PRO A 299 16.48 -8.42 -15.23
C PRO A 299 15.85 -7.12 -15.77
N LEU A 300 16.30 -5.98 -15.24
CA LEU A 300 15.76 -4.68 -15.62
C LEU A 300 16.06 -4.32 -17.08
N VAL A 301 17.13 -4.89 -17.66
CA VAL A 301 17.45 -4.74 -19.09
C VAL A 301 16.31 -5.29 -19.96
N ASN A 302 15.82 -6.50 -19.67
CA ASN A 302 14.72 -7.14 -20.39
C ASN A 302 13.44 -6.29 -20.30
N LEU A 303 13.08 -5.83 -19.09
CA LEU A 303 11.92 -4.95 -18.91
C LEU A 303 12.00 -3.66 -19.78
N ILE A 304 13.21 -3.10 -19.94
CA ILE A 304 13.45 -1.92 -20.77
C ILE A 304 13.43 -2.26 -22.27
N GLN A 305 13.85 -3.47 -22.66
CA GLN A 305 13.74 -3.98 -24.02
C GLN A 305 12.27 -4.23 -24.40
N ASP A 306 11.50 -4.93 -23.56
CA ASP A 306 10.05 -5.16 -23.74
C ASP A 306 9.31 -3.82 -23.92
N PHE A 307 9.58 -2.85 -23.04
CA PHE A 307 8.99 -1.51 -23.09
C PHE A 307 9.37 -0.79 -24.40
N ARG A 308 10.62 -0.87 -24.83
CA ARG A 308 11.11 -0.23 -26.05
C ARG A 308 10.51 -0.81 -27.33
N ALA A 309 10.53 -2.15 -27.44
CA ALA A 309 10.00 -2.88 -28.59
C ALA A 309 8.52 -2.57 -28.86
N SER A 310 7.76 -2.12 -27.85
CA SER A 310 6.35 -1.81 -28.01
C SER A 310 6.04 -0.53 -28.80
N ARG A 311 6.85 0.54 -28.70
CA ARG A 311 6.49 1.90 -29.18
C ARG A 311 7.64 2.86 -29.54
N ASP A 312 8.91 2.42 -29.50
CA ASP A 312 10.11 3.29 -29.43
C ASP A 312 9.94 4.56 -28.53
N PRO A 313 9.67 4.34 -27.22
CA PRO A 313 9.22 5.38 -26.31
C PRO A 313 10.35 6.35 -25.94
N LYS A 314 10.01 7.64 -25.91
CA LYS A 314 10.96 8.72 -25.62
C LYS A 314 11.56 8.55 -24.22
N LYS A 315 12.79 9.04 -24.00
CA LYS A 315 13.50 8.90 -22.70
C LYS A 315 12.67 9.36 -21.50
N GLN A 316 11.79 10.35 -21.68
CA GLN A 316 10.86 10.86 -20.66
C GLN A 316 9.77 9.84 -20.28
N GLU A 317 9.28 9.01 -21.21
CA GLU A 317 8.33 7.94 -20.95
C GLU A 317 9.00 6.77 -20.23
N LEU A 318 10.19 6.36 -20.68
CA LEU A 318 11.02 5.39 -19.96
C LEU A 318 11.32 5.84 -18.51
N HIS A 319 11.59 7.13 -18.30
CA HIS A 319 11.73 7.70 -16.96
C HIS A 319 10.43 7.62 -16.15
N ARG A 320 9.25 7.87 -16.72
CA ARG A 320 7.97 7.72 -16.01
C ARG A 320 7.72 6.26 -15.62
N PHE A 321 7.99 5.32 -16.52
CA PHE A 321 7.80 3.88 -16.35
C PHE A 321 8.71 3.28 -15.25
N LEU A 322 10.00 3.64 -15.25
CA LEU A 322 10.94 3.12 -14.25
C LEU A 322 10.89 3.83 -12.88
N LYS A 323 10.28 5.02 -12.80
CA LYS A 323 10.28 5.83 -11.57
C LYS A 323 9.38 5.22 -10.49
N ARG A 324 9.92 5.09 -9.27
CA ARG A 324 9.34 4.37 -8.12
C ARG A 324 9.17 2.85 -8.32
N LEU A 325 9.71 2.28 -9.40
CA LEU A 325 9.93 0.84 -9.49
C LEU A 325 10.91 0.41 -8.38
N THR A 326 10.64 -0.74 -7.79
CA THR A 326 11.53 -1.35 -6.79
C THR A 326 12.35 -2.42 -7.48
N VAL A 327 13.64 -2.48 -7.18
CA VAL A 327 14.62 -3.41 -7.74
C VAL A 327 15.57 -3.96 -6.67
N HIS A 328 16.27 -5.04 -6.98
CA HIS A 328 17.34 -5.64 -6.19
C HIS A 328 18.69 -5.54 -6.90
N THR A 329 19.79 -5.36 -6.15
CA THR A 329 21.15 -5.22 -6.70
C THR A 329 21.90 -6.56 -6.68
N THR A 330 22.19 -7.12 -7.85
CA THR A 330 22.79 -8.46 -7.98
C THR A 330 24.27 -8.50 -7.54
N HIS A 331 25.02 -7.43 -7.82
CA HIS A 331 26.46 -7.29 -7.50
C HIS A 331 26.79 -7.07 -6.02
N THR A 332 25.81 -6.75 -5.18
CA THR A 332 26.02 -6.30 -3.78
C THR A 332 25.06 -6.93 -2.77
N SER A 333 24.26 -7.92 -3.17
CA SER A 333 23.41 -8.66 -2.23
C SER A 333 24.27 -9.63 -1.40
N PRO A 334 24.33 -9.51 -0.06
CA PRO A 334 25.01 -10.49 0.78
C PRO A 334 24.33 -11.85 0.64
N ARG A 335 25.09 -12.93 0.72
CA ARG A 335 24.56 -14.30 0.58
C ARG A 335 24.41 -14.98 1.94
N LYS A 336 23.40 -15.81 2.08
CA LYS A 336 23.22 -16.80 3.15
C LYS A 336 22.94 -18.14 2.49
N ASP A 337 23.62 -19.21 2.90
CA ASP A 337 23.41 -20.56 2.38
C ASP A 337 23.49 -20.63 0.83
N GLY A 338 24.42 -19.86 0.26
CA GLY A 338 24.58 -19.65 -1.19
C GLY A 338 23.57 -18.69 -1.84
N GLN A 339 22.37 -18.52 -1.25
CA GLN A 339 21.28 -17.69 -1.76
C GLN A 339 21.51 -16.18 -1.50
N PRO A 340 21.22 -15.28 -2.45
CA PRO A 340 21.35 -13.84 -2.25
C PRO A 340 20.19 -13.28 -1.41
N ILE A 341 20.50 -12.62 -0.29
CA ILE A 341 19.53 -11.87 0.51
C ILE A 341 19.09 -10.63 -0.31
N PRO A 342 17.83 -10.54 -0.74
CA PRO A 342 17.39 -9.50 -1.66
C PRO A 342 17.41 -8.11 -0.99
N LEU A 343 18.23 -7.19 -1.51
CA LEU A 343 18.31 -5.81 -1.02
C LEU A 343 17.33 -4.90 -1.78
N PRO A 344 16.13 -4.56 -1.28
CA PRO A 344 15.22 -3.68 -1.99
C PRO A 344 15.76 -2.25 -2.09
N ARG A 345 15.68 -1.71 -3.30
CA ARG A 345 16.09 -0.36 -3.70
C ARG A 345 14.99 0.25 -4.57
N VAL A 346 14.78 1.56 -4.48
CA VAL A 346 13.76 2.26 -5.28
C VAL A 346 14.44 3.16 -6.30
N ILE A 347 14.00 3.09 -7.55
CA ILE A 347 14.47 3.97 -8.63
C ILE A 347 13.83 5.36 -8.44
N CYS A 348 14.66 6.40 -8.30
CA CYS A 348 14.23 7.79 -8.22
C CYS A 348 13.87 8.37 -9.60
N GLY A 349 14.47 7.83 -10.66
CA GLY A 349 14.32 8.21 -12.07
C GLY A 349 15.61 7.94 -12.85
N LEU A 350 15.62 8.24 -14.15
CA LEU A 350 16.84 8.29 -14.96
C LEU A 350 17.76 9.45 -14.53
N ALA A 351 19.04 9.34 -14.85
CA ALA A 351 20.05 10.35 -14.53
C ALA A 351 19.85 11.69 -15.27
N THR A 352 20.27 12.80 -14.65
CA THR A 352 20.05 14.18 -15.12
C THR A 352 21.25 15.09 -14.87
N LYS A 353 21.36 16.18 -15.66
CA LYS A 353 22.34 17.27 -15.46
C LYS A 353 22.18 18.06 -14.14
N LYS A 354 21.14 17.79 -13.35
CA LYS A 354 20.88 18.44 -12.05
C LYS A 354 21.17 17.52 -10.86
N ASP A 355 21.59 16.29 -11.12
CA ASP A 355 21.87 15.30 -10.08
C ASP A 355 23.05 15.76 -9.21
N GLY A 356 22.88 15.72 -7.88
CA GLY A 356 23.95 16.08 -6.95
C GLY A 356 24.44 17.53 -7.03
N LYS A 357 23.70 18.48 -7.63
CA LYS A 357 24.12 19.89 -7.80
C LYS A 357 24.59 20.58 -6.50
N SER A 358 24.14 20.13 -5.33
CA SER A 358 24.52 20.65 -4.00
C SER A 358 25.72 19.94 -3.35
N LEU A 359 26.40 19.03 -4.06
CA LEU A 359 27.62 18.37 -3.60
C LEU A 359 28.87 19.14 -4.08
N PRO A 360 30.00 19.12 -3.35
CA PRO A 360 31.25 19.75 -3.80
C PRO A 360 31.74 19.22 -5.16
N HIS A 361 31.55 17.92 -5.40
CA HIS A 361 31.93 17.24 -6.64
C HIS A 361 30.69 16.57 -7.28
N PRO A 362 29.85 17.34 -8.00
CA PRO A 362 28.59 16.84 -8.56
C PRO A 362 28.83 15.84 -9.71
N PRO A 363 28.03 14.77 -9.83
CA PRO A 363 28.11 13.86 -10.97
C PRO A 363 27.99 14.58 -12.33
N ARG A 364 28.91 14.28 -13.25
CA ARG A 364 28.91 14.83 -14.60
C ARG A 364 28.08 13.92 -15.50
N VAL A 365 26.98 14.44 -16.03
CA VAL A 365 26.01 13.68 -16.84
C VAL A 365 25.88 14.33 -18.22
N LEU A 366 26.28 13.64 -19.29
CA LEU A 366 26.32 14.21 -20.65
C LEU A 366 24.94 14.65 -21.17
N GLU A 367 23.91 13.87 -20.88
CA GLU A 367 22.53 14.08 -21.35
C GLU A 367 21.50 13.40 -20.42
N PHE A 368 20.21 13.68 -20.61
CA PHE A 368 19.15 13.03 -19.83
C PHE A 368 19.05 11.54 -20.16
N GLY A 369 19.10 10.67 -19.15
CA GLY A 369 19.15 9.22 -19.34
C GLY A 369 20.39 8.75 -20.09
N ALA A 370 21.54 9.38 -19.84
CA ALA A 370 22.84 8.96 -20.37
C ALA A 370 23.23 7.52 -19.98
N GLY A 371 24.04 6.88 -20.82
CA GLY A 371 24.61 5.54 -20.60
C GLY A 371 25.82 5.54 -19.65
N ALA A 372 26.32 4.35 -19.29
CA ALA A 372 27.33 4.20 -18.23
C ALA A 372 28.71 4.84 -18.51
N GLN A 373 29.07 5.03 -19.78
CA GLN A 373 30.30 5.73 -20.19
C GLN A 373 30.13 7.27 -20.19
N GLN A 374 28.89 7.74 -20.38
CA GLN A 374 28.51 9.15 -20.49
C GLN A 374 28.18 9.80 -19.14
N ILE A 375 28.38 9.08 -18.04
CA ILE A 375 28.19 9.55 -16.67
C ILE A 375 29.47 9.31 -15.88
N GLN A 376 29.99 10.38 -15.28
CA GLN A 376 31.11 10.33 -14.35
C GLN A 376 30.68 10.74 -12.95
N PHE A 377 31.33 10.19 -11.93
CA PHE A 377 31.20 10.62 -10.55
C PHE A 377 32.58 10.75 -9.89
N TRP A 378 32.64 11.48 -8.78
CA TRP A 378 33.88 11.69 -8.04
C TRP A 378 34.23 10.50 -7.16
N LEU A 379 35.46 10.01 -7.28
CA LEU A 379 35.97 8.86 -6.56
C LEU A 379 36.99 9.34 -5.51
N ASP A 380 36.52 9.60 -4.29
CA ASP A 380 37.28 10.32 -3.24
C ASP A 380 38.67 9.71 -2.95
N ARG A 381 38.79 8.39 -3.03
CA ARG A 381 40.04 7.64 -2.85
C ARG A 381 41.15 7.98 -3.84
N GLU A 382 40.77 8.41 -5.04
CA GLU A 382 41.69 8.59 -6.17
C GLU A 382 41.67 10.04 -6.70
N GLY A 383 40.99 10.96 -5.98
CA GLY A 383 40.98 12.39 -6.28
C GLY A 383 40.51 12.75 -7.69
N LYS A 384 39.67 11.92 -8.32
CA LYS A 384 39.33 12.06 -9.75
C LYS A 384 37.88 11.70 -10.07
N TYR A 385 37.42 12.17 -11.23
CA TYR A 385 36.20 11.69 -11.86
C TYR A 385 36.46 10.36 -12.58
N ILE A 386 35.59 9.37 -12.34
CA ILE A 386 35.59 8.07 -13.02
C ILE A 386 34.23 7.85 -13.72
N THR A 387 34.20 7.18 -14.88
CA THR A 387 32.91 6.80 -15.49
C THR A 387 32.24 5.69 -14.68
N VAL A 388 30.92 5.58 -14.74
CA VAL A 388 30.20 4.45 -14.09
C VAL A 388 30.61 3.11 -14.73
N PHE A 389 30.88 3.10 -16.03
CA PHE A 389 31.42 1.95 -16.76
C PHE A 389 32.78 1.50 -16.20
N ASP A 390 33.73 2.41 -16.07
CA ASP A 390 35.10 2.11 -15.59
C ASP A 390 35.12 1.69 -14.13
N PHE A 391 34.32 2.36 -13.28
CA PHE A 391 34.23 2.01 -11.87
C PHE A 391 33.77 0.57 -11.66
N PHE A 392 32.73 0.12 -12.37
CA PHE A 392 32.24 -1.26 -12.24
C PHE A 392 33.23 -2.28 -12.85
N ARG A 393 33.89 -1.93 -13.96
CA ARG A 393 34.96 -2.73 -14.56
C ARG A 393 36.14 -2.94 -13.61
N GLN A 394 36.57 -1.88 -12.91
CA GLN A 394 37.69 -1.91 -11.97
C GLN A 394 37.33 -2.50 -10.59
N THR A 395 36.13 -2.22 -10.06
CA THR A 395 35.75 -2.57 -8.68
C THR A 395 35.14 -3.97 -8.56
N TYR A 396 34.49 -4.46 -9.62
CA TYR A 396 33.72 -5.71 -9.59
C TYR A 396 34.11 -6.70 -10.70
N THR A 397 35.16 -6.42 -11.48
CA THR A 397 35.64 -7.24 -12.61
C THR A 397 34.51 -7.61 -13.59
N LYS A 398 33.57 -6.69 -13.80
CA LYS A 398 32.39 -6.90 -14.66
C LYS A 398 32.51 -6.11 -15.95
N GLU A 399 32.47 -6.82 -17.07
CA GLU A 399 32.22 -6.21 -18.37
C GLU A 399 30.74 -5.85 -18.50
N ILE A 400 30.47 -4.55 -18.40
CA ILE A 400 29.18 -3.96 -18.78
C ILE A 400 29.19 -3.78 -20.30
N SER A 401 28.10 -4.13 -21.00
CA SER A 401 28.01 -3.87 -22.44
C SER A 401 28.23 -2.38 -22.75
N LYS A 402 29.06 -2.08 -23.75
CA LYS A 402 29.33 -0.71 -24.21
C LYS A 402 28.05 0.03 -24.66
N GLN A 403 27.03 -0.72 -25.10
CA GLN A 403 25.72 -0.22 -25.51
C GLN A 403 24.66 -0.22 -24.38
N SER A 404 25.05 -0.35 -23.11
CA SER A 404 24.09 -0.49 -22.01
C SER A 404 23.09 0.67 -21.89
N PRO A 405 21.79 0.39 -21.65
CA PRO A 405 20.73 1.39 -21.62
C PRO A 405 20.85 2.38 -20.45
N ALA A 406 20.09 3.47 -20.58
CA ALA A 406 20.03 4.65 -19.71
C ALA A 406 20.13 4.34 -18.20
N LEU A 407 21.09 4.98 -17.52
CA LEU A 407 21.31 4.74 -16.09
C LEU A 407 20.20 5.31 -15.19
N SER A 408 19.91 4.55 -14.14
CA SER A 408 18.90 4.86 -13.12
C SER A 408 19.53 5.32 -11.81
N ASN A 409 19.01 6.43 -11.27
CA ASN A 409 19.29 6.87 -9.91
C ASN A 409 18.48 6.03 -8.92
N ILE A 410 19.15 5.62 -7.84
CA ILE A 410 18.58 4.75 -6.81
C ILE A 410 18.72 5.39 -5.43
N SER A 411 17.65 5.33 -4.63
CA SER A 411 17.65 5.81 -3.24
C SER A 411 18.50 4.90 -2.33
N HIS A 412 19.49 5.46 -1.64
CA HIS A 412 20.27 4.69 -0.67
C HIS A 412 19.55 4.60 0.68
N TYR A 413 18.96 3.44 0.98
CA TYR A 413 18.39 3.15 2.31
C TYR A 413 19.50 2.67 3.26
N ALA A 414 20.38 3.59 3.65
CA ALA A 414 21.35 3.39 4.73
C ALA A 414 20.78 3.91 6.07
N SER A 415 21.20 3.30 7.19
CA SER A 415 21.02 3.91 8.51
C SER A 415 21.98 5.09 8.63
N ARG A 416 21.46 6.32 8.81
CA ARG A 416 22.31 7.47 9.15
C ARG A 416 23.01 7.24 10.51
N LYS A 417 24.25 7.75 10.59
CA LYS A 417 25.20 7.63 11.71
C LYS A 417 25.58 6.20 12.08
N GLN A 418 26.67 5.74 11.48
CA GLN A 418 27.76 5.12 12.23
C GLN A 418 29.05 5.76 11.72
N GLN A 419 29.81 6.37 12.62
CA GLN A 419 31.05 7.10 12.32
C GLN A 419 32.10 6.56 13.30
N ASP A 420 32.77 5.49 12.90
CA ASP A 420 33.94 4.98 13.58
C ASP A 420 34.89 4.30 12.58
N SER A 421 36.04 3.88 13.07
CA SER A 421 37.32 3.93 12.37
C SER A 421 37.80 2.58 11.81
N LYS A 422 38.86 2.65 10.99
CA LYS A 422 39.72 1.56 10.47
C LYS A 422 39.16 0.70 9.32
N ASN A 423 39.74 0.94 8.14
CA ASN A 423 40.04 -0.02 7.06
C ASN A 423 38.95 -1.01 6.57
N ARG A 424 37.79 -0.52 6.13
CA ARG A 424 37.03 -1.15 5.01
C ARG A 424 36.48 -0.11 4.04
N THR A 425 37.32 0.35 3.13
CA THR A 425 36.97 1.42 2.19
C THR A 425 36.07 0.88 1.06
N ALA A 426 34.77 1.19 1.14
CA ALA A 426 33.83 1.18 0.03
C ALA A 426 33.41 2.63 -0.25
N VAL A 427 33.39 3.09 -1.50
CA VAL A 427 33.04 4.50 -1.79
C VAL A 427 31.53 4.66 -1.69
N VAL A 428 31.07 5.19 -0.55
CA VAL A 428 29.67 5.51 -0.30
C VAL A 428 29.35 6.85 -0.98
N LEU A 429 28.89 6.78 -2.23
CA LEU A 429 28.39 7.97 -2.94
C LEU A 429 27.31 8.68 -2.11
N GLY A 430 27.52 9.97 -1.91
CA GLY A 430 26.86 10.79 -0.90
C GLY A 430 25.35 10.98 -1.04
N GLU A 431 24.78 11.57 0.00
CA GLU A 431 23.35 11.64 0.28
C GLU A 431 22.50 12.35 -0.80
N SER A 432 21.25 11.89 -0.95
CA SER A 432 20.18 12.66 -1.58
C SER A 432 18.83 12.36 -0.93
N MET A 433 17.91 13.33 -0.95
CA MET A 433 16.77 13.40 -0.03
C MET A 433 15.49 12.69 -0.51
N ARG A 434 14.49 12.64 0.40
CA ARG A 434 13.21 11.97 0.25
C ARG A 434 12.38 12.56 -0.90
N CYS A 435 11.97 11.75 -1.87
CA CYS A 435 10.79 12.05 -2.69
C CYS A 435 9.52 11.72 -1.89
N ARG A 436 8.79 12.71 -1.35
CA ARG A 436 7.44 12.50 -0.80
C ARG A 436 6.42 12.21 -1.93
N PRO A 437 5.36 11.43 -1.69
CA PRO A 437 4.12 11.55 -2.45
C PRO A 437 3.33 12.79 -1.97
N TYR A 438 2.49 13.36 -2.83
CA TYR A 438 1.54 14.41 -2.47
C TYR A 438 0.25 13.80 -1.89
N LEU A 439 -0.26 14.38 -0.81
CA LEU A 439 -1.67 14.77 -0.61
C LEU A 439 -1.82 15.56 0.71
N ASN A 440 -2.84 16.42 0.73
CA ASN A 440 -3.23 17.43 1.74
C ASN A 440 -3.67 16.76 3.08
N ASN A 441 -3.82 17.37 4.28
CA ASN A 441 -3.59 18.71 4.93
C ASN A 441 -3.81 18.50 6.47
N LEU A 442 -3.67 19.40 7.48
CA LEU A 442 -3.12 20.78 7.66
C LEU A 442 -2.88 21.01 9.18
N MET A 443 -1.77 21.68 9.59
CA MET A 443 -1.54 22.42 10.87
C MET A 443 -1.75 21.70 12.25
N SER A 444 -1.20 22.16 13.39
CA SER A 444 -0.33 23.32 13.73
C SER A 444 0.70 22.98 14.85
N GLN A 445 1.81 23.74 14.90
CA GLN A 445 2.71 24.04 16.05
C GLN A 445 3.40 22.85 16.79
N GLU A 446 4.58 23.01 17.41
CA GLU A 446 5.44 24.18 17.64
C GLU A 446 6.85 24.02 16.98
N ASP A 447 7.47 25.16 16.63
CA ASP A 447 8.89 25.58 16.50
C ASP A 447 10.07 24.55 16.39
N ILE A 448 11.28 24.85 15.88
CA ILE A 448 12.00 26.12 15.65
C ILE A 448 12.65 26.16 14.25
N PHE A 449 12.71 27.36 13.67
CA PHE A 449 13.53 27.78 12.52
C PHE A 449 13.88 29.27 12.79
N ILE A 450 15.04 29.86 12.46
CA ILE A 450 16.20 29.47 11.63
C ILE A 450 17.51 30.03 12.28
N ILE A 451 18.58 30.19 11.47
CA ILE A 451 19.81 30.97 11.69
C ILE A 451 20.75 30.42 12.80
N GLN A 452 22.03 30.79 12.76
CA GLN A 452 22.70 31.08 14.03
C GLN A 452 22.19 32.46 14.49
N THR A 453 21.11 32.41 15.28
CA THR A 453 20.50 33.49 16.07
C THR A 453 20.09 34.79 15.36
N THR A 454 18.77 35.00 15.25
CA THR A 454 18.08 36.11 15.94
C THR A 454 16.71 35.63 16.43
N LEU A 455 16.19 36.26 17.49
CA LEU A 455 14.82 36.04 17.98
C LEU A 455 13.84 36.97 17.23
N THR A 456 12.59 36.54 16.99
CA THR A 456 11.35 37.11 17.57
C THR A 456 10.06 36.61 16.88
N ASP A 457 9.17 36.06 17.70
CA ASP A 457 7.70 36.18 17.77
C ASP A 457 6.82 36.40 16.50
N ALA A 458 6.02 35.35 16.23
CA ALA A 458 4.55 35.32 16.05
C ALA A 458 3.74 36.44 15.32
N TRP A 459 2.70 35.94 14.61
CA TRP A 459 1.35 36.53 14.43
C TRP A 459 1.10 37.61 13.34
N SER A 460 0.88 37.18 12.09
CA SER A 460 0.01 37.91 11.14
C SER A 460 -0.45 37.04 9.96
N CYS A 461 -1.65 37.35 9.41
CA CYS A 461 -2.19 37.02 8.06
C CYS A 461 -1.75 35.71 7.35
N LEU A 462 -2.60 34.76 6.96
CA LEU A 462 -4.00 34.78 6.49
C LEU A 462 -4.32 35.86 5.42
N CYS A 463 -4.80 35.41 4.25
CA CYS A 463 -5.28 36.18 3.08
C CYS A 463 -4.25 36.75 2.09
N LYS A 464 -3.94 36.00 1.00
CA LYS A 464 -3.67 36.59 -0.33
C LYS A 464 -3.70 35.62 -1.55
N THR A 465 -4.84 34.97 -1.82
CA THR A 465 -5.14 34.45 -3.20
C THR A 465 -6.63 34.36 -3.54
N THR A 466 -7.39 35.42 -3.27
CA THR A 466 -8.69 35.67 -3.94
C THR A 466 -8.98 37.17 -3.94
N ARG A 467 -8.68 37.84 -5.06
CA ARG A 467 -9.17 39.20 -5.38
C ARG A 467 -9.49 39.33 -6.87
N GLU A 468 -10.18 38.33 -7.41
CA GLU A 468 -10.89 38.38 -8.69
C GLU A 468 -12.41 38.25 -8.46
N ALA A 469 -12.91 39.11 -7.57
CA ALA A 469 -14.32 39.43 -7.35
C ALA A 469 -14.32 40.65 -6.41
N GLY A 470 -14.57 41.84 -6.94
CA GLY A 470 -14.51 43.06 -6.14
C GLY A 470 -15.86 43.40 -5.51
N LEU A 471 -15.88 43.63 -4.19
CA LEU A 471 -16.41 44.87 -3.58
C LEU A 471 -16.06 44.95 -2.08
N ARG A 472 -16.40 46.07 -1.45
CA ARG A 472 -15.95 46.45 -0.08
C ARG A 472 -17.00 46.12 0.97
N VAL A 473 -16.56 45.69 2.16
CA VAL A 473 -17.24 45.96 3.44
C VAL A 473 -16.17 46.39 4.47
N LEU A 474 -16.55 47.27 5.39
CA LEU A 474 -15.70 47.85 6.44
C LEU A 474 -15.60 46.93 7.67
N ARG A 475 -14.63 47.19 8.56
CA ARG A 475 -14.59 46.60 9.90
C ARG A 475 -15.32 47.51 10.91
N SER A 476 -16.05 46.90 11.84
CA SER A 476 -16.27 47.44 13.19
C SER A 476 -16.36 46.31 14.21
N THR A 477 -16.46 46.66 15.49
CA THR A 477 -16.32 45.77 16.65
C THR A 477 -17.63 45.12 17.12
N SER A 478 -17.52 44.11 17.98
CA SER A 478 -18.63 43.46 18.69
C SER A 478 -19.39 44.38 19.66
N ILE A 479 -20.70 44.17 19.81
CA ILE A 479 -21.51 44.47 21.02
C ILE A 479 -22.84 43.67 20.97
N HIS A 480 -23.62 43.71 22.05
CA HIS A 480 -24.74 42.82 22.42
C HIS A 480 -26.00 42.72 21.51
N SER A 481 -26.59 41.51 21.54
CA SER A 481 -28.01 41.14 21.83
C SER A 481 -29.20 41.41 20.87
N GLN A 482 -30.24 40.58 21.12
CA GLN A 482 -31.68 40.65 20.75
C GLN A 482 -32.20 40.23 19.34
N SER A 483 -32.81 39.03 19.34
CA SER A 483 -34.21 38.68 18.95
C SER A 483 -34.76 38.79 17.50
N ASN A 484 -35.84 38.00 17.32
CA ASN A 484 -36.95 38.08 16.34
C ASN A 484 -36.83 37.56 14.88
N ASN A 485 -37.41 36.37 14.69
CA ASN A 485 -38.45 36.02 13.70
C ASN A 485 -38.41 36.59 12.26
N SER A 486 -38.11 35.71 11.30
CA SER A 486 -39.02 35.32 10.18
C SER A 486 -38.39 34.14 9.41
N HIS A 487 -39.00 32.96 9.36
CA HIS A 487 -40.04 32.57 8.38
C HIS A 487 -39.64 32.77 6.91
N GLY A 488 -38.95 31.79 6.35
CA GLY A 488 -38.70 31.66 4.91
C GLY A 488 -38.61 30.19 4.51
N ARG A 489 -39.63 29.67 3.80
CA ARG A 489 -39.56 28.34 3.15
C ARG A 489 -38.64 28.43 1.93
N LEU A 490 -37.75 27.45 1.75
CA LEU A 490 -37.18 27.17 0.44
C LEU A 490 -37.65 25.77 0.00
N VAL A 491 -38.31 25.71 -1.15
CA VAL A 491 -38.62 24.46 -1.84
C VAL A 491 -37.55 24.27 -2.92
N LEU A 492 -36.93 23.10 -2.97
CA LEU A 492 -36.06 22.69 -4.07
C LEU A 492 -36.64 21.43 -4.71
N SER A 493 -36.84 21.50 -6.02
CA SER A 493 -37.27 20.40 -6.88
C SER A 493 -36.13 20.01 -7.80
N LEU A 494 -35.88 18.70 -7.92
CA LEU A 494 -34.75 18.05 -8.61
C LEU A 494 -33.42 18.11 -7.83
#